data_AF-A0A368JFM9-F1
#
_entry.id   AF-A0A368JFM9-F1
#
_cell.length_a   1.000
_cell.length_b   1.000
_cell.length_c   1.000
_cell.angle_alpha   90.00
_cell.angle_beta   90.00
_cell.angle_gamma   90.00
#
_symmetry.space_group_name_H-M   'P 1'
#
loop_
_entity.id
_entity.type
_entity.pdbx_description
1 polymer ?
#
loop_
_entity_poly.entity_id
_entity_poly.type
_entity_poly.pdbx_seq_one_letter_code
_entity_poly.pdbx_strand_id
1 'polypeptide(L)'
;MEPQNDFLDSLPETSELLENTIDTLTNGIDLEAGKADTSLLQKWIDILNQTENTQPLGSKLSELNEALTTKSPDKATTQRLLNDIADATTEFATEVGPEGELPPQLEGLAAALRNLAIQLS
;
A
#
# COMPACT_ATOMS: atom_id res chain seq x y z
N MET A 1 -5.58 -33.97 -5.72
CA MET A 1 -4.59 -32.88 -5.69
C MET A 1 -5.39 -31.65 -5.32
N GLU A 2 -5.41 -31.32 -4.03
CA GLU A 2 -5.97 -30.05 -3.58
C GLU A 2 -4.97 -28.95 -3.95
N PRO A 3 -5.40 -27.83 -4.56
CA PRO A 3 -4.54 -26.68 -4.69
C PRO A 3 -4.22 -26.18 -3.28
N GLN A 4 -2.94 -26.24 -2.93
CA GLN A 4 -2.42 -25.77 -1.65
C GLN A 4 -2.70 -24.27 -1.58
N ASN A 5 -3.54 -23.88 -0.61
CA ASN A 5 -3.78 -22.49 -0.24
C ASN A 5 -2.53 -21.94 0.48
N ASP A 6 -1.45 -21.73 -0.28
CA ASP A 6 -0.20 -21.08 0.17
C ASP A 6 -0.45 -19.64 0.68
N PHE A 7 -1.56 -19.02 0.27
CA PHE A 7 -1.97 -17.69 0.70
C PHE A 7 -2.26 -17.60 2.22
N LEU A 8 -2.64 -18.70 2.86
CA LEU A 8 -2.99 -18.69 4.29
C LEU A 8 -1.75 -18.77 5.20
N ASP A 9 -0.63 -19.29 4.70
CA ASP A 9 0.64 -19.37 5.45
C ASP A 9 1.44 -18.06 5.42
N SER A 10 1.19 -17.17 4.45
CA SER A 10 1.83 -15.85 4.35
C SER A 10 1.10 -14.73 5.10
N LEU A 11 -0.10 -15.00 5.64
CA LEU A 11 -0.89 -14.02 6.39
C LEU A 11 -0.15 -13.36 7.58
N PRO A 12 0.65 -14.08 8.41
CA PRO A 12 1.39 -13.45 9.51
C PRO A 12 2.44 -12.45 8.99
N GLU A 13 3.09 -12.76 7.86
CA GLU A 13 4.05 -11.87 7.22
C GLU A 13 3.36 -10.63 6.62
N THR A 14 2.12 -10.77 6.13
CA THR A 14 1.34 -9.61 5.63
C THR A 14 0.95 -8.65 6.74
N SER A 15 0.62 -9.13 7.94
CA SER A 15 0.28 -8.28 9.09
C SER A 15 1.47 -7.47 9.59
N GLU A 16 2.63 -8.11 9.80
CA GLU A 16 3.85 -7.38 10.16
C GLU A 16 4.27 -6.39 9.08
N LEU A 17 4.15 -6.77 7.80
CA LEU A 17 4.46 -5.87 6.70
C LEU A 17 3.53 -4.66 6.70
N LEU A 18 2.25 -4.86 7.00
CA LEU A 18 1.24 -3.80 7.03
C LEU A 18 1.49 -2.83 8.18
N GLU A 19 1.77 -3.33 9.39
CA GLU A 19 2.14 -2.47 10.53
C GLU A 19 3.39 -1.65 10.22
N ASN A 20 4.44 -2.29 9.68
CA ASN A 20 5.66 -1.59 9.26
C ASN A 20 5.40 -0.54 8.17
N THR A 21 4.44 -0.81 7.28
CA THR A 21 4.06 0.11 6.20
C THR A 21 3.28 1.29 6.74
N ILE A 22 2.32 1.06 7.63
CA ILE A 22 1.59 2.13 8.32
C ILE A 22 2.59 3.00 9.09
N ASP A 23 3.53 2.40 9.83
CA ASP A 23 4.56 3.13 10.57
C ASP A 23 5.46 3.93 9.63
N THR A 24 5.92 3.34 8.51
CA THR A 24 6.78 4.04 7.54
C THR A 24 6.06 5.13 6.76
N LEU A 25 4.79 4.91 6.38
CA LEU A 25 3.98 5.95 5.74
C LEU A 25 3.66 7.08 6.72
N THR A 26 3.54 6.80 8.01
CA THR A 26 3.22 7.78 9.05
C THR A 26 4.46 8.55 9.54
N ASN A 27 5.59 7.86 9.69
CA ASN A 27 6.79 8.36 10.37
C ASN A 27 8.06 8.38 9.49
N GLY A 28 8.08 7.61 8.39
CA GLY A 28 9.27 7.35 7.58
C GLY A 28 9.35 8.10 6.25
N ILE A 29 8.26 8.75 5.82
CA ILE A 29 8.22 9.54 4.59
C ILE A 29 8.49 11.01 4.92
N ASP A 30 9.76 11.41 4.85
CA ASP A 30 10.16 12.82 4.87
C ASP A 30 10.25 13.35 3.43
N LEU A 31 9.13 13.93 2.99
CA LEU A 31 8.99 14.54 1.67
C LEU A 31 9.73 15.86 1.53
N GLU A 32 10.12 16.50 2.64
CA GLU A 32 10.91 17.73 2.63
C GLU A 32 12.41 17.44 2.47
N ALA A 33 12.87 16.29 2.97
CA ALA A 33 14.24 15.81 2.81
C ALA A 33 14.51 15.08 1.48
N GLY A 34 13.47 14.80 0.68
CA GLY A 34 13.60 14.01 -0.56
C GLY A 34 14.08 12.57 -0.31
N LYS A 35 13.85 12.06 0.90
CA LYS A 35 14.22 10.70 1.33
C LYS A 35 12.95 9.97 1.73
N ALA A 36 12.13 9.61 0.75
CA ALA A 36 11.10 8.63 0.97
C ALA A 36 11.77 7.25 1.06
N ASP A 37 11.69 6.58 2.21
CA ASP A 37 12.05 5.16 2.28
C ASP A 37 10.93 4.35 1.62
N THR A 38 11.09 4.10 0.32
CA THR A 38 10.10 3.37 -0.48
C THR A 38 10.32 1.86 -0.47
N SER A 39 11.24 1.35 0.35
CA SER A 39 11.56 -0.08 0.46
C SER A 39 10.32 -0.90 0.86
N LEU A 40 9.45 -0.35 1.70
CA LEU A 40 8.19 -0.98 2.09
C LEU A 40 7.13 -0.92 0.99
N LEU A 41 7.03 0.20 0.26
CA LEU A 41 6.17 0.29 -0.93
C LEU A 41 6.58 -0.76 -1.97
N GLN A 42 7.87 -0.98 -2.18
CA GLN A 42 8.36 -2.00 -3.11
C GLN A 42 7.94 -3.42 -2.71
N LYS A 43 8.01 -3.77 -1.42
CA LYS A 43 7.54 -5.07 -0.92
C LYS A 43 6.04 -5.27 -1.16
N TRP A 44 5.23 -4.23 -0.97
CA TRP A 44 3.80 -4.29 -1.27
C TRP A 44 3.52 -4.46 -2.76
N ILE A 45 4.26 -3.76 -3.62
CA ILE A 45 4.17 -3.94 -5.07
C ILE A 45 4.46 -5.41 -5.42
N ASP A 46 5.51 -5.99 -4.85
CA ASP A 46 5.87 -7.38 -5.12
C ASP A 46 4.77 -8.36 -4.68
N ILE A 47 4.20 -8.18 -3.48
CA ILE A 47 3.11 -9.04 -2.98
C ILE A 47 1.83 -8.87 -3.81
N LEU A 48 1.42 -7.63 -4.08
CA LEU A 48 0.20 -7.35 -4.84
C LEU A 48 0.33 -7.77 -6.31
N ASN A 49 1.54 -7.90 -6.84
CA ASN A 49 1.76 -8.44 -8.17
C ASN A 49 1.77 -9.97 -8.23
N GLN A 50 1.78 -10.67 -7.09
CA GLN A 50 1.70 -12.15 -7.06
C GLN A 50 0.31 -12.68 -7.41
N THR A 51 -0.74 -11.88 -7.21
CA THR A 51 -2.13 -12.24 -7.49
C THR A 51 -2.72 -11.35 -8.57
N GLU A 52 -3.37 -11.97 -9.57
CA GLU A 52 -3.96 -11.25 -10.72
C GLU A 52 -5.01 -10.21 -10.28
N ASN A 53 -5.78 -10.53 -9.22
CA ASN A 53 -6.80 -9.65 -8.66
C ASN A 53 -6.21 -8.39 -7.98
N THR A 54 -4.95 -8.44 -7.55
CA THR A 54 -4.28 -7.35 -6.83
C THR A 54 -3.30 -6.55 -7.69
N GLN A 55 -3.01 -7.01 -8.91
CA GLN A 55 -2.13 -6.30 -9.85
C GLN A 55 -2.52 -4.84 -10.14
N PRO A 56 -3.82 -4.47 -10.22
CA PRO A 56 -4.20 -3.07 -10.38
C PRO A 56 -3.72 -2.19 -9.21
N LEU A 57 -3.75 -2.74 -7.99
CA LEU A 57 -3.30 -2.03 -6.80
C LEU A 57 -1.77 -1.95 -6.74
N GLY A 58 -1.08 -3.05 -7.08
CA GLY A 58 0.38 -3.07 -7.22
C GLY A 58 0.90 -2.06 -8.25
N SER A 59 0.21 -1.90 -9.38
CA SER A 59 0.55 -0.91 -10.40
C SER A 59 0.46 0.53 -9.88
N LYS A 60 -0.63 0.88 -9.17
CA LYS A 60 -0.79 2.21 -8.58
C LYS A 60 0.27 2.53 -7.52
N LEU A 61 0.63 1.54 -6.71
CA LEU A 61 1.72 1.69 -5.73
C LEU A 61 3.07 1.91 -6.42
N SER A 62 3.30 1.30 -7.59
CA SER A 62 4.48 1.57 -8.41
C SER A 62 4.52 3.02 -8.90
N GLU A 63 3.39 3.55 -9.37
CA GLU A 63 3.28 4.96 -9.78
C GLU A 63 3.57 5.91 -8.61
N LEU A 64 3.07 5.60 -7.40
CA LEU A 64 3.39 6.35 -6.20
C LEU A 64 4.89 6.29 -5.86
N ASN A 65 5.50 5.12 -5.92
CA ASN A 65 6.93 4.94 -5.67
C ASN A 65 7.78 5.79 -6.63
N GLU A 66 7.45 5.81 -7.92
CA GLU A 66 8.12 6.66 -8.91
C GLU A 66 7.93 8.16 -8.61
N ALA A 67 6.72 8.57 -8.22
CA ALA A 67 6.44 9.96 -7.84
C ALA A 67 7.25 10.39 -6.61
N LEU A 68 7.39 9.52 -5.61
CA LEU A 68 8.13 9.76 -4.36
C LEU A 68 9.66 9.77 -4.55
N THR A 69 10.18 8.98 -5.49
CA THR A 69 11.62 8.89 -5.79
C THR A 69 12.09 9.96 -6.78
N THR A 70 11.16 10.74 -7.34
CA THR A 70 11.50 11.89 -8.19
C THR A 70 12.19 12.97 -7.36
N LYS A 71 13.22 13.62 -7.91
CA LYS A 71 14.05 14.64 -7.22
C LYS A 71 13.25 15.82 -6.63
N SER A 72 12.04 16.06 -7.15
CA SER A 72 11.09 17.03 -6.63
C SER A 72 9.68 16.46 -6.80
N PRO A 73 9.19 15.66 -5.84
CA PRO A 73 7.85 15.09 -5.89
C PRO A 73 6.81 16.21 -5.96
N ASP A 74 5.92 16.15 -6.96
CA ASP A 74 4.80 17.08 -7.01
C ASP A 74 3.77 16.70 -5.94
N LYS A 75 3.67 17.51 -4.88
CA LYS A 75 2.79 17.25 -3.74
C LYS A 75 1.34 17.01 -4.16
N ALA A 76 0.84 17.74 -5.17
CA ALA A 76 -0.53 17.55 -5.67
C ALA A 76 -0.73 16.20 -6.38
N THR A 77 0.26 15.77 -7.17
CA THR A 77 0.25 14.46 -7.83
C THR A 77 0.40 13.33 -6.82
N THR A 78 1.34 13.44 -5.88
CA THR A 78 1.51 12.47 -4.79
C THR A 78 0.25 12.35 -3.95
N GLN A 79 -0.38 13.48 -3.58
CA GLN A 79 -1.64 13.49 -2.84
C GLN A 79 -2.77 12.80 -3.62
N ARG A 80 -2.89 13.04 -4.93
CA ARG A 80 -3.89 12.34 -5.76
C ARG A 80 -3.64 10.84 -5.78
N LEU A 81 -2.40 10.41 -6.05
CA LEU A 81 -2.02 9.00 -6.10
C LEU A 81 -2.30 8.29 -4.77
N LEU A 82 -1.99 8.92 -3.64
CA LEU A 82 -2.27 8.37 -2.31
C LEU A 82 -3.77 8.16 -2.07
N ASN A 83 -4.62 9.12 -2.47
CA ASN A 83 -6.08 8.96 -2.37
C ASN A 83 -6.59 7.85 -3.30
N ASP A 84 -6.12 7.82 -4.55
CA ASP A 84 -6.54 6.80 -5.54
C ASP A 84 -6.14 5.37 -5.09
N ILE A 85 -4.97 5.21 -4.48
CA ILE A 85 -4.52 3.92 -3.92
C ILE A 85 -5.36 3.55 -2.70
N ALA A 86 -5.67 4.50 -1.82
CA ALA A 86 -6.51 4.23 -0.66
C ALA A 86 -7.92 3.77 -1.05
N ASP A 87 -8.51 4.41 -2.07
CA ASP A 87 -9.82 4.04 -2.59
C ASP A 87 -9.79 2.64 -3.20
N ALA A 88 -8.79 2.34 -4.04
CA ALA A 88 -8.61 1.01 -4.62
C ALA A 88 -8.35 -0.08 -3.56
N THR A 89 -7.62 0.26 -2.49
CA THR A 89 -7.35 -0.66 -1.36
C THR A 89 -8.64 -0.97 -0.60
N THR A 90 -9.50 0.04 -0.40
CA THR A 90 -10.80 -0.12 0.27
C THR A 90 -11.78 -0.93 -0.57
N GLU A 91 -11.80 -0.68 -1.89
CA GLU A 91 -12.60 -1.46 -2.85
C GLU A 91 -12.15 -2.93 -2.83
N PHE A 92 -10.84 -3.17 -2.91
CA PHE A 92 -10.30 -4.52 -2.82
C PHE A 92 -10.66 -5.21 -1.50
N ALA A 93 -10.54 -4.53 -0.35
CA ALA A 93 -10.95 -5.06 0.95
C ALA A 93 -12.43 -5.52 0.96
N THR A 94 -13.28 -4.79 0.24
CA THR A 94 -14.70 -5.13 0.08
C THR A 94 -14.89 -6.34 -0.83
N GLU A 95 -14.10 -6.46 -1.90
CA GLU A 95 -14.15 -7.58 -2.84
C GLU A 95 -13.65 -8.91 -2.27
N VAL A 96 -12.62 -8.89 -1.41
CA VAL A 96 -12.13 -10.11 -0.73
C VAL A 96 -13.18 -10.67 0.26
N GLY A 97 -14.14 -9.83 0.67
CA GLY A 97 -15.19 -10.17 1.62
C GLY A 97 -14.68 -10.12 3.08
N PRO A 98 -15.58 -10.11 4.08
CA PRO A 98 -15.22 -9.86 5.47
C PRO A 98 -14.52 -11.03 6.18
N GLU A 99 -14.24 -12.13 5.47
CA GLU A 99 -13.67 -13.34 6.06
C GLU A 99 -12.15 -13.32 5.97
N GLY A 100 -11.49 -13.43 7.13
CA GLY A 100 -10.03 -13.46 7.24
C GLY A 100 -9.43 -12.18 7.82
N GLU A 101 -8.11 -12.16 7.95
CA GLU A 101 -7.37 -11.03 8.55
C GLU A 101 -7.03 -9.93 7.54
N LEU A 102 -7.21 -10.21 6.24
CA LEU A 102 -6.80 -9.33 5.15
C LEU A 102 -7.67 -8.06 4.98
N PRO A 103 -9.01 -8.12 5.09
CA PRO A 103 -9.87 -6.93 4.95
C PRO A 103 -9.55 -5.80 5.96
N PRO A 104 -9.47 -6.05 7.29
CA PRO A 104 -9.15 -4.98 8.23
C PRO A 104 -7.73 -4.44 8.05
N GLN A 105 -6.80 -5.26 7.56
CA GLN A 105 -5.46 -4.82 7.21
C GLN A 105 -5.49 -3.86 6.01
N LEU A 106 -6.17 -4.22 4.93
CA LEU A 106 -6.33 -3.35 3.76
C LEU A 106 -7.01 -2.02 4.11
N GLU A 107 -8.03 -2.04 4.98
CA GLU A 107 -8.64 -0.81 5.49
C GLU A 107 -7.64 0.07 6.27
N GLY A 108 -6.77 -0.54 7.08
CA GLY A 108 -5.69 0.14 7.79
C GLY A 108 -4.68 0.81 6.83
N LEU A 109 -4.29 0.11 5.77
CA LEU A 109 -3.43 0.66 4.72
C LEU A 109 -4.11 1.85 4.01
N ALA A 110 -5.39 1.71 3.63
CA ALA A 110 -6.15 2.79 3.02
C ALA A 110 -6.22 4.03 3.92
N ALA A 111 -6.43 3.85 5.22
CA ALA A 111 -6.44 4.94 6.19
C ALA A 111 -5.08 5.64 6.31
N ALA A 112 -3.97 4.88 6.35
CA ALA A 112 -2.62 5.43 6.40
C ALA A 112 -2.28 6.25 5.14
N LEU A 113 -2.64 5.73 3.96
CA LEU A 113 -2.46 6.43 2.68
C LEU A 113 -3.24 7.76 2.64
N ARG A 114 -4.50 7.77 3.09
CA ARG A 114 -5.30 9.00 3.20
C ARG A 114 -4.70 9.99 4.19
N ASN A 115 -4.21 9.51 5.34
CA ASN A 115 -3.56 10.38 6.32
C ASN A 115 -2.30 11.04 5.75
N LEU A 116 -1.48 10.30 4.99
CA LEU A 116 -0.32 10.88 4.31
C LEU A 116 -0.76 11.89 3.23
N ALA A 117 -1.83 11.61 2.50
CA ALA A 117 -2.40 12.55 1.53
C ALA A 117 -2.86 13.86 2.20
N ILE A 118 -3.42 13.79 3.41
CA ILE A 118 -3.84 14.97 4.20
C ILE A 118 -2.63 15.75 4.72
N GLN A 119 -1.56 15.08 5.14
CA GLN A 119 -0.32 15.73 5.57
C GLN A 119 0.39 16.49 4.44
N LEU A 120 0.10 16.11 3.19
CA LEU A 120 0.66 16.75 2.00
C LEU A 120 -0.08 17.99 1.50
N SER A 121 -1.32 18.23 1.99
CA SER A 121 -2.10 19.45 1.71
C SER A 121 -1.56 20.67 2.43
#